data_AF-A0A164DIT0-F1
#
_entry.id   AF-A0A164DIT0-F1
#
_cell.length_a   1.000
_cell.length_b   1.000
_cell.length_c   1.000
_cell.angle_alpha   90.00
_cell.angle_beta   90.00
_cell.angle_gamma   90.00
#
_symmetry.space_group_name_H-M   'P 1'
#
loop_
_entity.id
_entity.type
_entity.pdbx_description
1 polymer ?
#
loop_
_entity_poly.entity_id
_entity_poly.type
_entity_poly.pdbx_seq_one_letter_code
_entity_poly.pdbx_strand_id
1 'polypeptide(L)'
;MSTLSAHTGLHPVPHRHLADRLAPVLARASAAEAALKAFLLRWSIPALRVALGAVFVAFGVLKFIPGVSPVEPLVQATWGVLTFGLVGGQLAMVLTAVIETVAGVALISGVFARFGLAMLAVAFVGIFSPIVFFTSELVTAAGPTLLGQYIAKNVVLVAAALVVASRVLRAPRSTE
;
A
#
# COMPACT_ATOMS: atom_id res chain seq x y z
N MET A 1 72.23 10.24 -48.87
CA MET A 1 71.68 10.27 -47.50
C MET A 1 70.17 10.21 -47.60
N SER A 2 69.60 9.08 -47.20
CA SER A 2 68.22 8.65 -47.46
C SER A 2 67.19 9.44 -46.66
N THR A 3 66.12 9.90 -47.31
CA THR A 3 64.92 10.44 -46.66
C THR A 3 63.91 9.31 -46.48
N LEU A 4 63.84 8.75 -45.27
CA LEU A 4 62.79 7.81 -44.87
C LEU A 4 61.50 8.58 -44.59
N SER A 5 60.51 8.45 -45.47
CA SER A 5 59.15 8.96 -45.26
C SER A 5 58.35 7.93 -44.47
N ALA A 6 58.04 8.21 -43.20
CA ALA A 6 57.20 7.36 -42.37
C ALA A 6 55.72 7.62 -42.71
N HIS A 7 55.14 6.76 -43.55
CA HIS A 7 53.69 6.71 -43.75
C HIS A 7 53.06 5.89 -42.62
N THR A 8 52.71 6.55 -41.52
CA THR A 8 51.92 5.94 -40.44
C THR A 8 50.45 5.91 -40.87
N GLY A 9 50.08 4.88 -41.63
CA GLY A 9 48.68 4.57 -41.91
C GLY A 9 47.97 4.07 -40.66
N LEU A 10 47.39 4.98 -39.88
CA LEU A 10 46.40 4.61 -38.86
C LEU A 10 45.11 4.20 -39.58
N HIS A 11 44.96 2.90 -39.81
CA HIS A 11 43.70 2.33 -40.30
C HIS A 11 42.63 2.51 -39.20
N PRO A 12 41.50 3.19 -39.44
CA PRO A 12 40.44 3.29 -38.45
C PRO A 12 39.85 1.90 -38.21
N VAL A 13 39.96 1.41 -36.97
CA VAL A 13 39.41 0.11 -36.56
C VAL A 13 37.87 0.18 -36.59
N PRO A 14 37.18 -0.80 -37.20
CA PRO A 14 35.73 -0.74 -37.46
C PRO A 14 34.90 -1.07 -36.21
N HIS A 15 34.95 -0.23 -35.17
CA HIS A 15 34.14 -0.40 -33.96
C HIS A 15 32.68 0.05 -34.10
N ARG A 16 32.28 0.70 -35.21
CA ARG A 16 30.93 1.27 -35.40
C ARG A 16 29.84 0.23 -35.73
N HIS A 17 30.19 -0.89 -36.38
CA HIS A 17 29.20 -1.83 -36.91
C HIS A 17 28.38 -2.60 -35.86
N LEU A 18 28.92 -2.82 -34.65
CA LEU A 18 28.16 -3.47 -33.57
C LEU A 18 27.19 -2.47 -32.90
N ALA A 19 27.62 -1.23 -32.69
CA ALA A 19 26.81 -0.17 -32.10
C ALA A 19 25.58 0.14 -32.97
N ASP A 20 25.76 0.20 -34.29
CA ASP A 20 24.67 0.47 -35.24
C ASP A 20 23.63 -0.67 -35.28
N ARG A 21 24.06 -1.92 -35.06
CA ARG A 21 23.15 -3.09 -35.00
C ARG A 21 22.37 -3.16 -33.70
N LEU A 22 22.94 -2.68 -32.59
CA LEU A 22 22.29 -2.69 -31.27
C LEU A 22 21.42 -1.46 -31.02
N ALA A 23 21.70 -0.33 -31.68
CA ALA A 23 20.93 0.91 -31.56
C ALA A 23 19.40 0.74 -31.68
N PRO A 24 18.83 0.04 -32.68
CA PRO A 24 17.38 -0.12 -32.79
C PRO A 24 16.79 -1.00 -31.69
N VAL A 25 17.54 -1.98 -31.19
CA VAL A 25 17.12 -2.85 -30.08
C VAL A 25 17.11 -2.06 -28.78
N LEU A 26 18.16 -1.28 -28.52
CA LEU A 26 18.25 -0.41 -27.35
C LEU A 26 17.17 0.69 -27.37
N ALA A 27 16.87 1.27 -28.54
CA ALA A 27 15.81 2.26 -28.70
C ALA A 27 14.41 1.67 -28.44
N ARG A 28 14.15 0.43 -28.87
CA ARG A 28 12.90 -0.26 -28.55
C ARG A 28 12.79 -0.61 -27.07
N ALA A 29 13.90 -1.05 -26.46
CA ALA A 29 13.96 -1.35 -25.03
C ALA A 29 13.68 -0.09 -24.18
N SER A 30 14.31 1.04 -24.51
CA SER A 30 14.08 2.30 -23.80
C SER A 30 12.65 2.84 -23.99
N ALA A 31 12.08 2.70 -25.19
CA ALA A 31 10.68 3.03 -25.45
C ALA A 31 9.71 2.16 -24.64
N ALA A 32 9.98 0.85 -24.55
CA ALA A 32 9.18 -0.07 -23.74
C ALA A 32 9.27 0.25 -22.24
N GLU A 33 10.47 0.57 -21.73
CA GLU A 33 10.68 1.01 -20.36
C GLU A 33 9.91 2.29 -20.05
N ALA A 34 9.97 3.29 -20.95
CA ALA A 34 9.22 4.53 -20.80
C ALA A 34 7.71 4.31 -20.77
N ALA A 35 7.20 3.44 -21.65
CA ALA A 35 5.77 3.07 -21.68
C ALA A 35 5.35 2.36 -20.38
N LEU A 36 6.15 1.41 -19.90
CA LEU A 36 5.90 0.72 -18.63
C LEU A 36 5.89 1.70 -17.46
N LYS A 37 6.88 2.59 -17.39
CA LYS A 37 6.95 3.62 -16.35
C LYS A 37 5.71 4.52 -16.37
N ALA A 38 5.27 4.97 -17.55
CA ALA A 38 4.06 5.78 -17.68
C ALA A 38 2.82 5.02 -17.19
N PHE A 39 2.68 3.74 -17.55
CA PHE A 39 1.60 2.88 -17.07
C PHE A 39 1.61 2.73 -15.54
N LEU A 40 2.76 2.41 -14.95
CA LEU A 40 2.90 2.23 -13.51
C LEU A 40 2.61 3.53 -12.74
N LEU A 41 3.10 4.67 -13.22
CA LEU A 41 2.81 5.98 -12.62
C LEU A 41 1.32 6.34 -12.70
N ARG A 42 0.64 5.90 -13.76
CA ARG A 42 -0.80 6.14 -13.94
C ARG A 42 -1.66 5.30 -13.00
N TRP A 43 -1.32 4.02 -12.80
CA TRP A 43 -2.23 3.05 -12.19
C TRP A 43 -1.84 2.59 -10.77
N SER A 44 -0.59 2.70 -10.35
CA SER A 44 -0.11 2.21 -9.05
C SER A 44 -0.93 2.77 -7.87
N ILE A 45 -1.02 4.10 -7.73
CA ILE A 45 -1.71 4.72 -6.59
C ILE A 45 -3.23 4.51 -6.65
N PRO A 46 -3.93 4.68 -7.79
CA PRO A 46 -5.35 4.35 -7.89
C PRO A 46 -5.66 2.89 -7.55
N ALA A 47 -4.87 1.94 -8.07
CA ALA A 47 -5.02 0.52 -7.77
C ALA A 47 -4.79 0.24 -6.28
N LEU A 48 -3.75 0.82 -5.68
CA LEU A 48 -3.45 0.68 -4.26
C LEU A 48 -4.59 1.21 -3.38
N ARG A 49 -5.16 2.37 -3.72
CA ARG A 49 -6.31 2.97 -3.03
C ARG A 49 -7.54 2.05 -3.11
N VAL A 50 -7.84 1.52 -4.29
CA VAL A 50 -8.99 0.63 -4.48
C VAL A 50 -8.78 -0.69 -3.74
N ALA A 51 -7.58 -1.28 -3.81
CA ALA A 51 -7.26 -2.51 -3.08
C ALA A 51 -7.37 -2.31 -1.56
N LEU A 52 -6.81 -1.22 -1.03
CA LEU A 52 -6.92 -0.86 0.37
C LEU A 52 -8.39 -0.70 0.79
N GLY A 53 -9.18 0.05 0.01
CA GLY A 53 -10.59 0.23 0.31
C GLY A 53 -11.38 -1.07 0.22
N ALA A 54 -11.12 -1.92 -0.78
CA ALA A 54 -11.80 -3.20 -0.96
C ALA A 54 -11.55 -4.17 0.20
N VAL A 55 -10.31 -4.22 0.72
CA VAL A 55 -9.96 -4.99 1.92
C VAL A 55 -10.80 -4.54 3.11
N PHE A 56 -10.92 -3.23 3.34
CA PHE A 56 -11.71 -2.67 4.44
C PHE A 56 -13.21 -2.89 4.27
N VAL A 57 -13.75 -2.78 3.05
CA VAL A 57 -15.16 -3.12 2.79
C VAL A 57 -15.41 -4.60 3.06
N ALA A 58 -14.56 -5.50 2.54
CA ALA A 58 -14.76 -6.94 2.71
C ALA A 58 -14.73 -7.35 4.19
N PHE A 59 -13.75 -6.88 4.95
CA PHE A 59 -13.65 -7.19 6.39
C PHE A 59 -14.65 -6.43 7.25
N GLY A 60 -15.10 -5.25 6.81
CA GLY A 60 -16.13 -4.47 7.50
C GLY A 60 -17.51 -5.10 7.34
N VAL A 61 -17.89 -5.47 6.11
CA VAL A 61 -19.19 -6.10 5.82
C VAL A 61 -19.35 -7.41 6.58
N LEU A 62 -18.28 -8.20 6.70
CA LEU A 62 -18.29 -9.46 7.44
C LEU A 62 -18.70 -9.28 8.91
N LYS A 63 -18.37 -8.13 9.52
CA LYS A 63 -18.64 -7.84 10.94
C LYS A 63 -20.10 -7.49 11.23
N PHE A 64 -20.93 -7.26 10.21
CA PHE A 64 -22.38 -7.12 10.42
C PHE A 64 -23.05 -8.45 10.75
N ILE A 65 -22.41 -9.58 10.43
CA ILE A 65 -22.97 -10.92 10.64
C ILE A 65 -22.36 -11.52 11.91
N PRO A 66 -23.13 -11.72 12.99
CA PRO A 66 -22.62 -12.27 14.25
C PRO A 66 -22.01 -13.66 14.06
N GLY A 67 -20.90 -13.94 14.73
CA GLY A 67 -20.24 -15.25 14.76
C GLY A 67 -19.42 -15.61 13.52
N VAL A 68 -19.38 -14.74 12.49
CA VAL A 68 -18.62 -15.01 11.26
C VAL A 68 -17.20 -14.42 11.32
N SER A 69 -17.01 -13.31 12.05
CA SER A 69 -15.71 -12.67 12.14
C SER A 69 -14.79 -13.40 13.12
N PRO A 70 -13.62 -13.94 12.70
CA PRO A 70 -12.71 -14.65 13.59
C PRO A 70 -12.13 -13.78 14.71
N VAL A 71 -12.20 -12.46 14.54
CA VAL A 71 -11.65 -11.46 15.47
C VAL A 71 -12.72 -10.83 16.36
N GLU A 72 -13.96 -11.32 16.31
CA GLU A 72 -15.08 -10.76 17.08
C GLU A 72 -14.81 -10.64 18.58
N PRO A 73 -14.31 -11.68 19.29
CA PRO A 73 -14.00 -11.55 20.71
C PRO A 73 -12.96 -10.45 20.98
N LEU A 74 -11.95 -10.34 20.13
CA LEU A 74 -10.89 -9.35 20.26
C LEU A 74 -11.41 -7.92 20.03
N VAL A 75 -12.26 -7.73 19.01
CA VAL A 75 -12.88 -6.43 18.73
C VAL A 75 -13.75 -6.00 19.92
N GLN A 76 -14.57 -6.89 20.47
CA GLN A 76 -15.40 -6.59 21.63
C GLN A 76 -14.56 -6.23 22.86
N ALA A 77 -13.52 -7.00 23.16
CA ALA A 77 -12.60 -6.72 24.26
C ALA A 77 -11.88 -5.37 24.08
N THR A 78 -11.45 -5.06 22.85
CA THR A 78 -10.80 -3.80 22.51
C THR A 78 -11.71 -2.60 22.72
N TRP A 79 -12.96 -2.67 22.25
CA TRP A 79 -13.94 -1.62 22.51
C TRP A 79 -14.21 -1.46 24.00
N GLY A 80 -14.30 -2.56 24.74
CA GLY A 80 -14.45 -2.53 26.20
C GLY A 80 -13.33 -1.74 26.88
N VAL A 81 -12.06 -1.97 26.50
CA VAL A 81 -10.92 -1.23 27.06
C VAL A 81 -10.92 0.23 26.60
N LEU A 82 -11.07 0.49 25.30
CA LEU A 82 -10.98 1.84 24.73
C LEU A 82 -12.13 2.77 25.16
N THR A 83 -13.27 2.21 25.53
CA THR A 83 -14.44 2.98 25.96
C THR A 83 -14.73 2.85 27.46
N PHE A 84 -13.79 2.32 28.24
CA PHE A 84 -13.95 2.12 29.68
C PHE A 84 -15.23 1.32 30.04
N GLY A 85 -15.55 0.33 29.21
CA GLY A 85 -16.70 -0.57 29.38
C GLY A 85 -18.04 -0.05 28.85
N LEU A 86 -18.08 1.15 28.26
CA LEU A 86 -19.33 1.73 27.75
C LEU A 86 -19.86 1.04 26.49
N VAL A 87 -18.96 0.50 25.66
CA VAL A 87 -19.30 -0.17 24.39
C VAL A 87 -18.81 -1.60 24.40
N GLY A 88 -19.70 -2.56 24.13
CA GLY A 88 -19.39 -3.98 24.08
C GLY A 88 -20.35 -4.78 23.20
N GLY A 89 -20.07 -6.08 23.08
CA GLY A 89 -20.92 -7.03 22.36
C GLY A 89 -21.17 -6.63 20.90
N GLN A 90 -22.43 -6.79 20.47
CA GLN A 90 -22.81 -6.52 19.09
C GLN A 90 -22.64 -5.05 18.67
N LEU A 91 -22.77 -4.09 19.61
CA LEU A 91 -22.59 -2.68 19.30
C LEU A 91 -21.14 -2.38 18.88
N ALA A 92 -20.16 -2.94 19.58
CA ALA A 92 -18.75 -2.84 19.22
C ALA A 92 -18.50 -3.36 17.78
N MET A 93 -19.10 -4.50 17.45
CA MET A 93 -19.00 -5.11 16.12
C MET A 93 -19.62 -4.24 15.04
N VAL A 94 -20.84 -3.75 15.25
CA VAL A 94 -21.55 -2.89 14.29
C VAL A 94 -20.83 -1.56 14.08
N LEU A 95 -20.34 -0.91 15.15
CA LEU A 95 -19.59 0.34 15.03
C LEU A 95 -18.31 0.12 14.22
N THR A 96 -17.58 -0.95 14.49
CA THR A 96 -16.38 -1.32 13.72
C THR A 96 -16.72 -1.60 12.26
N ALA A 97 -17.78 -2.38 12.01
CA ALA A 97 -18.27 -2.70 10.67
C ALA A 97 -18.59 -1.44 9.86
N VAL A 98 -19.29 -0.48 10.47
CA VAL A 98 -19.62 0.82 9.85
C VAL A 98 -18.35 1.61 9.55
N ILE A 99 -17.45 1.75 10.53
CA ILE A 99 -16.21 2.52 10.35
C ILE A 99 -15.39 1.96 9.18
N GLU A 100 -15.14 0.65 9.17
CA GLU A 100 -14.34 -0.01 8.14
C GLU A 100 -15.03 0.05 6.76
N THR A 101 -16.33 -0.23 6.71
CA THR A 101 -17.07 -0.24 5.43
C THR A 101 -17.15 1.15 4.83
N VAL A 102 -17.48 2.17 5.63
CA VAL A 102 -17.57 3.56 5.16
C VAL A 102 -16.19 4.07 4.74
N ALA A 103 -15.14 3.80 5.52
CA ALA A 103 -13.77 4.15 5.13
C ALA A 103 -13.39 3.50 3.80
N GLY A 104 -13.69 2.21 3.64
CA GLY A 104 -13.40 1.45 2.43
C GLY A 104 -14.15 1.97 1.20
N VAL A 105 -15.46 2.22 1.31
CA VAL A 105 -16.26 2.79 0.21
C VAL A 105 -15.80 4.21 -0.16
N ALA A 106 -15.53 5.05 0.84
CA ALA A 106 -15.00 6.40 0.61
C ALA A 106 -13.65 6.33 -0.12
N LEU A 107 -12.77 5.41 0.27
CA LEU A 107 -11.51 5.16 -0.41
C LEU A 107 -11.71 4.67 -1.83
N ILE A 108 -12.60 3.70 -2.10
CA ILE A 108 -12.84 3.17 -3.46
C ILE A 108 -13.43 4.25 -4.38
N SER A 109 -14.36 5.07 -3.89
CA SER A 109 -15.01 6.12 -4.68
C SER A 109 -14.04 7.17 -5.20
N GLY A 110 -12.96 7.45 -4.45
CA GLY A 110 -11.98 8.49 -4.78
C GLY A 110 -12.47 9.92 -4.54
N VAL A 111 -13.78 10.15 -4.42
CA VAL A 111 -14.40 11.45 -4.17
C VAL A 111 -14.17 11.88 -2.72
N PHE A 112 -14.42 10.98 -1.76
CA PHE A 112 -14.28 11.23 -0.33
C PHE A 112 -13.00 10.62 0.26
N ALA A 113 -11.95 10.48 -0.54
CA ALA A 113 -10.74 9.77 -0.14
C ALA A 113 -10.07 10.39 1.10
N ARG A 114 -10.11 11.71 1.29
CA ARG A 114 -9.58 12.38 2.50
C ARG A 114 -10.31 11.95 3.77
N PHE A 115 -11.64 11.94 3.70
CA PHE A 115 -12.49 11.46 4.80
C PHE A 115 -12.29 9.97 5.06
N GLY A 116 -12.23 9.16 4.00
CA GLY A 116 -11.94 7.72 4.10
C GLY A 116 -10.60 7.43 4.77
N LEU A 117 -9.55 8.21 4.46
CA LEU A 117 -8.25 8.09 5.11
C LEU A 117 -8.28 8.48 6.60
N ALA A 118 -9.04 9.51 6.97
CA ALA A 118 -9.21 9.90 8.37
C ALA A 118 -9.95 8.81 9.16
N MET A 119 -11.03 8.25 8.62
CA MET A 119 -11.73 7.11 9.23
C MET A 119 -10.84 5.87 9.32
N LEU A 120 -10.05 5.61 8.28
CA LEU A 120 -9.09 4.52 8.26
C LEU A 120 -8.03 4.68 9.38
N ALA A 121 -7.56 5.90 9.64
CA ALA A 121 -6.65 6.16 10.74
C ALA A 121 -7.29 5.83 12.10
N VAL A 122 -8.55 6.20 12.31
CA VAL A 122 -9.32 5.80 13.51
C VAL A 122 -9.45 4.28 13.60
N ALA A 123 -9.75 3.61 12.48
CA ALA A 123 -9.84 2.14 12.44
C ALA A 123 -8.51 1.48 12.84
N PHE A 124 -7.37 2.01 12.38
CA PHE A 124 -6.06 1.48 12.74
C PHE A 124 -5.75 1.60 14.23
N VAL A 125 -6.21 2.66 14.92
CA VAL A 125 -6.08 2.73 16.38
C VAL A 125 -6.75 1.53 17.04
N GLY A 126 -7.98 1.21 16.65
CA GLY A 126 -8.69 0.02 17.14
C GLY A 126 -7.99 -1.29 16.78
N ILE A 127 -7.58 -1.45 15.52
CA ILE A 127 -6.94 -2.68 15.01
C ILE A 127 -5.61 -2.99 15.72
N PHE A 128 -4.82 -1.97 16.06
CA PHE A 128 -3.51 -2.15 16.70
C PHE A 128 -3.54 -2.07 18.23
N SER A 129 -4.62 -1.58 18.84
CA SER A 129 -4.79 -1.54 20.30
C SER A 129 -4.51 -2.88 21.01
N PRO A 130 -4.93 -4.04 20.47
CA PRO A 130 -4.60 -5.34 21.06
C PRO A 130 -3.11 -5.64 21.26
N ILE A 131 -2.21 -5.01 20.50
CA ILE A 131 -0.76 -5.20 20.69
C ILE A 131 -0.35 -4.76 22.09
N VAL A 132 -0.99 -3.72 22.62
CA VAL A 132 -0.71 -3.15 23.94
C VAL A 132 -1.53 -3.85 25.02
N PHE A 133 -2.81 -4.09 24.79
CA PHE A 133 -3.74 -4.56 25.83
C PHE A 133 -3.87 -6.09 25.92
N PHE A 134 -3.67 -6.80 24.82
CA PHE A 134 -3.94 -8.24 24.71
C PHE A 134 -2.72 -9.00 24.16
N THR A 135 -1.50 -8.59 24.51
CA THR A 135 -0.26 -9.17 23.98
C THR A 135 -0.17 -10.69 24.18
N SER A 136 -0.69 -11.20 25.30
CA SER A 136 -0.74 -12.64 25.62
C SER A 136 -1.61 -13.46 24.66
N GLU A 137 -2.58 -12.85 24.00
CA GLU A 137 -3.40 -13.49 22.96
C GLU A 137 -2.71 -13.48 21.58
N LEU A 138 -1.78 -12.54 21.39
CA LEU A 138 -1.08 -12.34 20.12
C LEU A 138 0.23 -13.12 20.03
N VAL A 139 0.92 -13.34 21.15
CA VAL A 139 2.23 -13.99 21.19
C VAL A 139 2.27 -15.02 22.31
N THR A 140 2.70 -16.22 21.95
CA THR A 140 2.95 -17.34 22.88
C THR A 140 4.45 -17.62 22.97
N ALA A 141 4.85 -18.51 23.88
CA ALA A 141 6.24 -18.98 23.95
C ALA A 141 6.74 -19.63 22.65
N ALA A 142 5.82 -20.17 21.83
CA ALA A 142 6.14 -20.76 20.52
C ALA A 142 6.17 -19.73 19.37
N GLY A 143 5.88 -18.45 19.63
CA GLY A 143 5.84 -17.38 18.64
C GLY A 143 4.44 -16.76 18.45
N PRO A 144 4.25 -15.96 17.38
CA PRO A 144 3.01 -15.20 17.15
C PRO A 144 1.86 -16.11 16.74
N THR A 145 0.71 -15.92 17.38
CA THR A 145 -0.54 -16.62 17.06
C THR A 145 -1.06 -16.20 15.69
N LEU A 146 -2.05 -16.93 15.14
CA LEU A 146 -2.72 -16.51 13.89
C LEU A 146 -3.33 -15.10 14.01
N LEU A 147 -3.82 -14.75 15.19
CA LEU A 147 -4.34 -13.42 15.50
C LEU A 147 -3.22 -12.37 15.51
N GLY A 148 -2.08 -12.68 16.15
CA GLY A 148 -0.89 -11.85 16.13
C GLY A 148 -0.38 -11.60 14.70
N GLN A 149 -0.33 -12.63 13.87
CA GLN A 149 0.04 -12.53 12.45
C GLN A 149 -0.98 -11.71 11.65
N TYR A 150 -2.28 -11.89 11.93
CA TYR A 150 -3.36 -11.16 11.29
C TYR A 150 -3.29 -9.65 11.58
N ILE A 151 -2.87 -9.25 12.78
CA ILE A 151 -2.66 -7.84 13.13
C ILE A 151 -1.33 -7.33 12.55
N ALA A 152 -0.25 -8.10 12.67
CA ALA A 152 1.09 -7.70 12.22
C ALA A 152 1.12 -7.35 10.72
N LYS A 153 0.45 -8.12 9.87
CA LYS A 153 0.38 -7.83 8.42
C LYS A 153 -0.27 -6.48 8.10
N ASN A 154 -1.09 -5.92 8.99
CA ASN A 154 -1.75 -4.63 8.73
C ASN A 154 -0.76 -3.46 8.66
N VAL A 155 0.50 -3.63 9.09
CA VAL A 155 1.57 -2.64 8.84
C VAL A 155 1.73 -2.36 7.34
N VAL A 156 1.52 -3.36 6.48
CA VAL A 156 1.51 -3.17 5.01
C VAL A 156 0.35 -2.28 4.57
N LEU A 157 -0.83 -2.44 5.19
CA LEU A 157 -2.00 -1.59 4.90
C LEU A 157 -1.79 -0.15 5.39
N VAL A 158 -1.11 0.04 6.52
CA VAL A 158 -0.69 1.38 6.99
C VAL A 158 0.25 2.02 5.98
N ALA A 159 1.30 1.30 5.54
CA ALA A 159 2.23 1.80 4.53
C ALA A 159 1.49 2.18 3.23
N ALA A 160 0.57 1.33 2.78
CA ALA A 160 -0.28 1.63 1.62
C ALA A 160 -1.14 2.89 1.83
N ALA A 161 -1.75 3.04 3.01
CA ALA A 161 -2.54 4.20 3.37
C ALA A 161 -1.70 5.49 3.36
N LEU A 162 -0.46 5.45 3.85
CA LEU A 162 0.48 6.58 3.82
C LEU A 162 0.80 6.99 2.37
N VAL A 163 1.08 6.03 1.49
CA VAL A 163 1.33 6.29 0.07
C VAL A 163 0.10 6.94 -0.59
N VAL A 164 -1.09 6.39 -0.36
CA VAL A 164 -2.35 6.96 -0.88
C VAL A 164 -2.59 8.37 -0.32
N ALA A 165 -2.39 8.57 0.99
CA ALA A 165 -2.53 9.85 1.65
C ALA A 165 -1.59 10.92 1.09
N SER A 166 -0.32 10.57 0.83
CA SER A 166 0.66 11.50 0.24
C SER A 166 0.20 12.08 -1.11
N ARG A 167 -0.60 11.32 -1.87
CA ARG A 167 -1.14 11.75 -3.16
C ARG A 167 -2.43 12.57 -3.00
N VAL A 168 -3.30 12.16 -2.09
CA VAL A 168 -4.62 12.77 -1.87
C VAL A 168 -4.54 14.09 -1.09
N LEU A 169 -3.57 14.21 -0.18
CA LEU A 169 -3.36 15.39 0.67
C LEU A 169 -2.41 16.43 0.06
N ARG A 170 -1.84 16.17 -1.12
CA ARG A 170 -0.95 17.13 -1.78
C ARG A 170 -1.72 18.42 -2.09
N ALA A 171 -1.26 19.55 -1.53
CA ALA A 171 -1.81 20.86 -1.82
C ALA A 171 -1.64 21.21 -3.31
N PRO A 172 -2.52 22.05 -3.89
CA PRO A 172 -2.27 22.64 -5.21
C PRO A 172 -0.91 23.32 -5.19
N ARG A 173 -0.08 23.08 -6.22
CA ARG A 173 1.15 23.86 -6.40
C ARG A 173 0.71 25.30 -6.66
N SER A 174 1.09 26.22 -5.78
CA SER A 174 1.07 27.64 -6.11
C SER A 174 1.94 27.81 -7.34
N THR A 175 1.31 28.19 -8.45
CA THR A 175 2.01 28.68 -9.64
C THR A 175 2.59 30.04 -9.27
N GLU A 176 3.89 30.08 -8.97
CA GLU A 176 4.71 31.28 -9.19
C GLU A 176 5.11 31.36 -10.66
#